data_AF-A0A7W2R0Q0-F1
#
_entry.id   AF-A0A7W2R0Q0-F1
#
_cell.length_a   1.000
_cell.length_b   1.000
_cell.length_c   1.000
_cell.angle_alpha   90.00
_cell.angle_beta   90.00
_cell.angle_gamma   90.00
#
_symmetry.space_group_name_H-M   'P 1'
#
loop_
_entity.id
_entity.type
_entity.pdbx_description
1 polymer ?
#
loop_
_entity_poly.entity_id
_entity_poly.type
_entity_poly.pdbx_seq_one_letter_code
_entity_poly.pdbx_strand_id
1 'polypeptide(L)'
;MLPYQQKWIGIRAPLKVGEKSRRIGLTWAEAADNTLVAAAAKSAGGQTVYYLGYNQDMTVEYIQACAMWARAFNYAATEIEEGIWPDEDPDKNIKTYTIVFPSGHRIVALTSRPSNLRGRQGVVVIDEAAFHSDLAELLKAALALLIWGGEVHVISTHDGTENAFNELIEEIRAGKRKGHLFRCTFSEAVADGLYDRVCMRRGIPHIKEEEDAWVQDVYSFYGDAATEELDCVPSQGGGAYLSLALVETRTSRDTPVLRLKYPQGYETAPEHIRLAESLEWCERELLPLLKAMPTNVQSFYGMDFARSGDLSVFWPLLKEQNLRKRTAFVLEMRNVPFKQQEQILFYIVRRLPNFLKGAHDARGNGQQIAESAAVEFGFNRIEQVMLTEGWYRDNMPPFKAALEDDTLYAIPADKDVTGDIRAFRVVKGVARIPEQRTTEKGGDKRHGDAGVALVLADFASRQEVEIFESHRVQQSAAHDRQVVRGAGWRSKEGIW
;
A
#
# COMPACT_ATOMS: atom_id res chain seq x y z
N MET A 1 -7.88 -28.22 -29.58
CA MET A 1 -8.03 -27.21 -28.51
C MET A 1 -9.29 -27.48 -27.71
N LEU A 2 -9.32 -27.06 -26.46
CA LEU A 2 -10.51 -27.14 -25.60
C LEU A 2 -11.52 -26.02 -25.96
N PRO A 3 -12.82 -26.15 -25.66
CA PRO A 3 -13.83 -25.17 -26.03
C PRO A 3 -13.55 -23.73 -25.55
N TYR A 4 -13.16 -23.50 -24.30
CA TYR A 4 -12.78 -22.15 -23.84
C TYR A 4 -11.58 -21.55 -24.59
N GLN A 5 -10.62 -22.37 -25.01
CA GLN A 5 -9.48 -21.94 -25.82
C GLN A 5 -9.95 -21.48 -27.20
N GLN A 6 -10.88 -22.23 -27.82
CA GLN A 6 -11.49 -21.85 -29.10
C GLN A 6 -12.32 -20.56 -28.96
N LYS A 7 -13.07 -20.41 -27.87
CA LYS A 7 -13.81 -19.18 -27.56
C LYS A 7 -12.87 -17.97 -27.49
N TRP A 8 -11.75 -18.07 -26.77
CA TRP A 8 -10.76 -17.00 -26.67
C TRP A 8 -10.19 -16.58 -28.03
N ILE A 9 -9.80 -17.54 -28.87
CA ILE A 9 -9.28 -17.30 -30.22
C ILE A 9 -10.33 -16.66 -31.13
N GLY A 10 -11.61 -17.02 -30.94
CA GLY A 10 -12.72 -16.47 -31.72
C GLY A 10 -13.03 -14.99 -31.42
N ILE A 11 -12.53 -14.44 -30.31
CA ILE A 11 -12.75 -13.03 -29.94
C ILE A 11 -11.87 -12.14 -30.82
N ARG A 12 -12.52 -11.39 -31.72
CA ARG A 12 -11.89 -10.34 -32.53
C ARG A 12 -12.35 -8.98 -32.01
N ALA A 13 -11.49 -8.32 -31.24
CA ALA A 13 -11.75 -7.01 -30.66
C ALA A 13 -10.44 -6.22 -30.55
N PRO A 14 -10.46 -4.88 -30.74
CA PRO A 14 -9.25 -4.07 -30.58
C PRO A 14 -8.59 -4.24 -29.21
N LEU A 15 -9.39 -4.32 -28.15
CA LEU A 15 -8.93 -4.68 -26.81
C LEU A 15 -9.70 -5.92 -26.35
N LYS A 16 -9.00 -7.04 -26.17
CA LYS A 16 -9.55 -8.24 -25.49
C LYS A 16 -8.75 -8.55 -24.24
N VAL A 17 -9.45 -8.85 -23.15
CA VAL A 17 -8.86 -9.08 -21.82
C VAL A 17 -9.34 -10.44 -21.31
N GLY A 18 -8.39 -11.33 -21.03
CA GLY A 18 -8.59 -12.68 -20.52
C GLY A 18 -8.34 -12.76 -19.02
N GLU A 19 -9.42 -12.74 -18.25
CA GLU A 19 -9.49 -13.03 -16.82
C GLU A 19 -9.51 -14.55 -16.64
N LYS A 20 -8.35 -15.17 -16.39
CA LYS A 20 -8.20 -16.64 -16.46
C LYS A 20 -7.72 -17.26 -15.17
N SER A 21 -8.06 -18.54 -14.99
CA SER A 21 -7.46 -19.42 -14.00
C SER A 21 -6.01 -19.76 -14.35
N ARG A 22 -5.21 -20.04 -13.33
CA ARG A 22 -3.85 -20.55 -13.48
C ARG A 22 -3.83 -21.89 -14.20
N ARG A 23 -2.79 -22.12 -15.03
CA ARG A 23 -2.46 -23.40 -15.69
C ARG A 23 -3.55 -24.02 -16.59
N ILE A 24 -4.47 -23.22 -17.13
CA ILE A 24 -5.45 -23.67 -18.14
C ILE A 24 -4.95 -23.54 -19.59
N GLY A 25 -3.71 -23.12 -19.82
CA GLY A 25 -3.14 -23.08 -21.18
C GLY A 25 -3.78 -22.05 -22.13
N LEU A 26 -4.31 -20.94 -21.61
CA LEU A 26 -4.84 -19.86 -22.45
C LEU A 26 -3.73 -19.19 -23.29
N THR A 27 -2.55 -18.95 -22.72
CA THR A 27 -1.35 -18.48 -23.43
C THR A 27 -0.95 -19.40 -24.59
N TRP A 28 -1.10 -20.71 -24.43
CA TRP A 28 -0.80 -21.67 -25.51
C TRP A 28 -1.81 -21.57 -26.66
N ALA A 29 -3.06 -21.25 -26.34
CA ALA A 29 -4.10 -20.97 -27.34
C ALA A 29 -3.83 -19.63 -28.05
N GLU A 30 -3.44 -18.61 -27.30
CA GLU A 30 -3.02 -17.29 -27.81
C GLU A 30 -1.83 -17.41 -28.78
N ALA A 31 -0.83 -18.25 -28.47
CA ALA A 31 0.29 -18.53 -29.36
C ALA A 31 -0.16 -19.11 -30.72
N ALA A 32 -1.21 -19.93 -30.72
CA ALA A 32 -1.78 -20.47 -31.96
C ALA A 32 -2.45 -19.38 -32.79
N ASP A 33 -3.27 -18.53 -32.17
CA ASP A 33 -3.94 -17.40 -32.84
C ASP A 33 -2.91 -16.46 -33.46
N ASN A 34 -1.89 -16.10 -32.68
CA ASN A 34 -0.84 -15.19 -33.13
C ASN A 34 0.04 -15.78 -34.22
N THR A 35 0.23 -17.10 -34.25
CA THR A 35 0.87 -17.80 -35.36
C THR A 35 0.04 -17.66 -36.64
N LEU A 36 -1.28 -17.80 -36.56
CA LEU A 36 -2.17 -17.60 -37.71
C LEU A 36 -2.20 -16.14 -38.17
N VAL A 37 -2.28 -15.18 -37.25
CA VAL A 37 -2.25 -13.75 -37.55
C VAL A 37 -0.93 -13.33 -38.21
N ALA A 38 0.21 -13.80 -37.69
CA ALA A 38 1.50 -13.50 -38.28
C ALA A 38 1.69 -14.21 -39.62
N ALA A 39 1.18 -15.44 -39.80
CA ALA A 39 1.28 -16.14 -41.07
C ALA A 39 0.36 -15.59 -42.18
N ALA A 40 -0.74 -14.91 -41.81
CA ALA A 40 -1.71 -14.38 -42.76
C ALA A 40 -1.14 -13.24 -43.61
N ALA A 41 -1.62 -13.11 -44.85
CA ALA A 41 -1.29 -11.97 -45.68
C ALA A 41 -1.95 -10.69 -45.14
N LYS A 42 -1.33 -9.53 -45.40
CA LYS A 42 -1.88 -8.22 -45.00
C LYS A 42 -3.32 -7.99 -45.46
N SER A 43 -3.70 -8.48 -46.65
CA SER A 43 -5.07 -8.39 -47.19
C SER A 43 -6.09 -9.23 -46.42
N ALA A 44 -5.64 -10.25 -45.69
CA ALA A 44 -6.46 -11.09 -44.81
C ALA A 44 -6.39 -10.63 -43.34
N GLY A 45 -5.82 -9.44 -43.08
CA GLY A 45 -5.67 -8.90 -41.72
C GLY A 45 -4.39 -9.33 -41.01
N GLY A 46 -3.40 -9.87 -41.71
CA GLY A 46 -2.12 -10.25 -41.12
C GLY A 46 -1.39 -9.07 -40.46
N GLN A 47 -0.78 -9.32 -39.30
CA GLN A 47 -0.08 -8.32 -38.49
C GLN A 47 1.17 -8.90 -37.82
N THR A 48 2.11 -8.03 -37.49
CA THR A 48 3.21 -8.37 -36.60
C THR A 48 2.70 -8.48 -35.17
N VAL A 49 3.16 -9.49 -34.43
CA VAL A 49 2.79 -9.74 -33.04
C VAL A 49 3.97 -9.42 -32.12
N TYR A 50 3.69 -8.69 -31.06
CA TYR A 50 4.62 -8.39 -29.96
C TYR A 50 4.11 -9.06 -28.69
N TYR A 51 4.86 -10.04 -28.20
CA TYR A 51 4.56 -10.71 -26.94
C TYR A 51 5.43 -10.16 -25.83
N LEU A 52 4.81 -9.76 -24.73
CA LEU A 52 5.47 -9.26 -23.54
C LEU A 52 5.22 -10.24 -22.41
N GLY A 53 6.29 -10.90 -21.98
CA GLY A 53 6.29 -11.64 -20.73
C GLY A 53 6.87 -10.84 -19.58
N TYR A 54 6.44 -11.15 -18.36
CA TYR A 54 7.00 -10.53 -17.15
C TYR A 54 8.46 -10.95 -16.88
N ASN A 55 8.91 -12.11 -17.40
CA ASN A 55 10.31 -12.56 -17.33
C ASN A 55 10.80 -13.20 -18.66
N GLN A 56 12.10 -13.47 -18.74
CA GLN A 56 12.74 -13.98 -19.96
C GLN A 56 12.34 -15.44 -20.27
N ASP A 57 12.24 -16.30 -19.27
CA ASP A 57 11.91 -17.72 -19.48
C ASP A 57 10.53 -17.86 -20.14
N MET A 58 9.56 -17.07 -19.71
CA MET A 58 8.22 -17.06 -20.28
C MET A 58 8.21 -16.57 -21.74
N THR A 59 9.06 -15.59 -22.09
CA THR A 59 9.21 -15.18 -23.50
C THR A 59 9.79 -16.29 -24.39
N VAL A 60 10.70 -17.11 -23.84
CA VAL A 60 11.27 -18.27 -24.55
C VAL A 60 10.24 -19.37 -24.72
N GLU A 61 9.49 -19.71 -23.67
CA GLU A 61 8.42 -20.72 -23.76
C GLU A 61 7.35 -20.33 -24.79
N TYR A 62 6.97 -19.05 -24.81
CA TYR A 62 5.96 -18.54 -25.74
C TYR A 62 6.39 -18.63 -27.20
N ILE A 63 7.61 -18.18 -27.53
CA ILE A 63 8.09 -18.23 -28.92
C ILE A 63 8.28 -19.67 -29.41
N GLN A 64 8.67 -20.60 -28.51
CA GLN A 64 8.74 -22.02 -28.81
C GLN A 64 7.35 -22.61 -29.09
N ALA A 65 6.33 -22.20 -28.35
CA ALA A 65 4.94 -22.58 -28.61
C ALA A 65 4.48 -22.09 -29.99
N CYS A 66 4.84 -20.86 -30.38
CA CYS A 66 4.56 -20.32 -31.72
C CYS A 66 5.28 -21.13 -32.82
N ALA A 67 6.55 -21.49 -32.63
CA ALA A 67 7.29 -22.32 -33.59
C ALA A 67 6.68 -23.73 -33.73
N MET A 68 6.20 -24.31 -32.64
CA MET A 68 5.48 -25.59 -32.66
C MET A 68 4.18 -25.47 -33.46
N TRP A 69 3.41 -24.41 -33.25
CA TRP A 69 2.19 -24.13 -34.00
C TRP A 69 2.45 -23.87 -35.48
N ALA A 70 3.51 -23.13 -35.83
CA ALA A 70 3.86 -22.87 -37.22
C ALA A 70 4.10 -24.18 -37.98
N ARG A 71 4.81 -25.13 -37.35
CA ARG A 71 4.99 -26.49 -37.90
C ARG A 71 3.68 -27.25 -37.98
N ALA A 72 2.84 -27.21 -36.93
CA ALA A 72 1.57 -27.92 -36.89
C ALA A 72 0.57 -27.41 -37.95
N PHE A 73 0.59 -26.11 -38.25
CA PHE A 73 -0.22 -25.48 -39.30
C PHE A 73 0.41 -25.57 -40.69
N ASN A 74 1.57 -26.23 -40.81
CA ASN A 74 2.33 -26.38 -42.05
C ASN A 74 2.69 -25.04 -42.72
N TYR A 75 2.93 -23.99 -41.93
CA TYR A 75 3.49 -22.75 -42.41
C TYR A 75 5.02 -22.84 -42.40
N ALA A 76 5.64 -22.49 -43.52
CA ALA A 76 7.08 -22.21 -43.53
C ALA A 76 7.32 -20.99 -42.64
N ALA A 77 8.26 -21.07 -41.71
CA ALA A 77 8.71 -19.97 -40.88
C ALA A 77 10.23 -20.11 -40.70
N THR A 78 10.92 -19.02 -40.37
CA THR A 78 12.34 -19.09 -40.04
C THR A 78 12.56 -19.90 -38.76
N GLU A 79 13.79 -20.34 -38.55
CA GLU A 79 14.22 -20.74 -37.21
C GLU A 79 14.07 -19.55 -36.24
N ILE A 80 14.00 -19.83 -34.94
CA ILE A 80 13.90 -18.78 -33.92
C ILE A 80 15.22 -18.01 -33.93
N GLU A 81 15.15 -16.73 -34.27
CA GLU A 81 16.31 -15.84 -34.26
C GLU A 81 16.45 -15.18 -32.89
N GLU A 82 17.63 -15.32 -32.28
CA GLU A 82 18.02 -14.54 -31.11
C GLU A 82 18.59 -13.20 -31.55
N GLY A 83 18.08 -12.13 -30.96
CA GLY A 83 18.52 -10.77 -31.23
C GLY A 83 18.77 -10.00 -29.93
N ILE A 84 19.51 -8.90 -30.06
CA ILE A 84 19.65 -7.90 -29.02
C ILE A 84 18.98 -6.63 -29.51
N TRP A 85 18.02 -6.14 -28.74
CA TRP A 85 17.40 -4.85 -28.92
C TRP A 85 18.24 -3.78 -28.24
N PRO A 86 18.77 -2.80 -29.00
CA PRO A 86 19.57 -1.73 -28.43
C PRO A 86 18.68 -0.77 -27.63
N ASP A 87 19.07 -0.48 -26.38
CA ASP A 87 18.51 0.57 -25.54
C ASP A 87 19.48 1.79 -25.53
N GLU A 88 19.02 2.98 -25.13
CA GLU A 88 19.89 4.16 -25.00
C GLU A 88 20.97 3.94 -23.93
N ASP A 89 20.70 3.03 -22.98
CA ASP A 89 21.66 2.50 -22.02
C ASP A 89 22.12 1.08 -22.44
N PRO A 90 23.39 0.86 -22.81
CA PRO A 90 23.90 -0.43 -23.27
C PRO A 90 23.72 -1.59 -22.29
N ASP A 91 23.70 -1.30 -20.98
CA ASP A 91 23.47 -2.31 -19.93
C ASP A 91 21.99 -2.73 -19.84
N LYS A 92 21.11 -2.05 -20.57
CA LYS A 92 19.67 -2.29 -20.63
C LYS A 92 19.20 -2.97 -21.92
N ASN A 93 20.13 -3.33 -22.80
CA ASN A 93 19.84 -4.09 -24.02
C ASN A 93 18.96 -5.32 -23.74
N ILE A 94 17.94 -5.53 -24.58
CA ILE A 94 16.92 -6.54 -24.35
C ILE A 94 17.14 -7.71 -25.29
N LYS A 95 17.19 -8.93 -24.75
CA LYS A 95 17.17 -10.14 -25.58
C LYS A 95 15.78 -10.31 -26.19
N THR A 96 15.75 -10.54 -27.50
CA THR A 96 14.52 -10.71 -28.26
C THR A 96 14.56 -12.04 -29.00
N TYR A 97 13.42 -12.71 -29.06
CA TYR A 97 13.27 -13.92 -29.84
C TYR A 97 12.25 -13.67 -30.95
N THR A 98 12.64 -13.94 -32.20
CA THR A 98 11.83 -13.61 -33.38
C THR A 98 11.58 -14.83 -34.25
N ILE A 99 10.35 -14.96 -34.75
CA ILE A 99 10.00 -15.85 -35.86
C ILE A 99 9.48 -14.98 -37.00
N VAL A 100 10.03 -15.15 -38.20
CA VAL A 100 9.60 -14.43 -39.41
C VAL A 100 8.79 -15.37 -40.31
N PHE A 101 7.67 -14.87 -40.81
CA PHE A 101 6.77 -15.61 -41.69
C PHE A 101 6.87 -15.13 -43.15
N PRO A 102 6.58 -15.98 -44.14
CA PRO A 102 6.56 -15.63 -45.56
C PRO A 102 5.63 -14.47 -45.92
N SER A 103 4.62 -14.19 -45.07
CA SER A 103 3.75 -13.02 -45.18
C SER A 103 4.49 -11.68 -45.04
N GLY A 104 5.72 -11.69 -44.51
CA GLY A 104 6.50 -10.51 -44.14
C GLY A 104 6.25 -10.03 -42.69
N HIS A 105 5.29 -10.63 -41.98
CA HIS A 105 5.07 -10.37 -40.56
C HIS A 105 5.98 -11.24 -39.69
N ARG A 106 6.00 -10.93 -38.39
CA ARG A 106 6.85 -11.61 -37.41
C ARG A 106 6.14 -11.72 -36.07
N ILE A 107 6.58 -12.68 -35.27
CA ILE A 107 6.28 -12.74 -33.83
C ILE A 107 7.57 -12.37 -33.11
N VAL A 108 7.51 -11.37 -32.24
CA VAL A 108 8.64 -10.90 -31.44
C VAL A 108 8.30 -11.03 -29.96
N ALA A 109 9.03 -11.88 -29.25
CA ALA A 109 8.94 -11.98 -27.80
C ALA A 109 9.96 -11.04 -27.14
N LEU A 110 9.48 -10.17 -26.27
CA LEU A 110 10.20 -9.06 -25.63
C LEU A 110 10.01 -9.10 -24.13
N THR A 111 10.99 -8.59 -23.38
CA THR A 111 10.80 -8.35 -21.94
C THR A 111 9.87 -7.15 -21.72
N SER A 112 9.13 -7.20 -20.60
CA SER A 112 8.15 -6.17 -20.24
C SER A 112 8.76 -4.80 -19.95
N ARG A 113 8.80 -3.91 -20.95
CA ARG A 113 9.06 -2.47 -20.77
C ARG A 113 8.18 -1.60 -21.68
N PRO A 114 7.61 -0.49 -21.18
CA PRO A 114 6.75 0.39 -21.98
C PRO A 114 7.43 1.04 -23.19
N SER A 115 8.74 1.32 -23.11
CA SER A 115 9.52 1.91 -24.20
C SER A 115 9.50 1.07 -25.47
N ASN A 116 9.43 -0.27 -25.34
CA ASN A 116 9.49 -1.22 -26.45
C ASN A 116 8.33 -1.09 -27.44
N LEU A 117 7.19 -0.58 -26.98
CA LEU A 117 5.97 -0.50 -27.79
C LEU A 117 5.81 0.83 -28.54
N ARG A 118 6.55 1.86 -28.17
CA ARG A 118 6.41 3.19 -28.79
C ARG A 118 6.84 3.12 -30.26
N GLY A 119 5.97 3.58 -31.16
CA GLY A 119 6.22 3.59 -32.61
C GLY A 119 6.03 2.24 -33.32
N ARG A 120 5.45 1.24 -32.64
CA ARG A 120 5.13 -0.07 -33.22
C ARG A 120 3.71 -0.10 -33.79
N GLN A 121 3.46 -1.10 -34.63
CA GLN A 121 2.14 -1.39 -35.19
C GLN A 121 1.91 -2.91 -35.26
N GLY A 122 0.71 -3.35 -34.85
CA GLY A 122 0.30 -4.76 -34.90
C GLY A 122 -0.45 -5.20 -33.64
N VAL A 123 -0.34 -6.48 -33.32
CA VAL A 123 -0.93 -7.10 -32.13
C VAL A 123 0.06 -7.03 -30.97
N VAL A 124 -0.41 -6.62 -29.79
CA VAL A 124 0.36 -6.66 -28.55
C VAL A 124 -0.29 -7.63 -27.59
N VAL A 125 0.48 -8.59 -27.08
CA VAL A 125 0.07 -9.50 -26.02
C VAL A 125 0.84 -9.16 -24.76
N ILE A 126 0.10 -8.88 -23.69
CA ILE A 126 0.62 -8.71 -22.33
C ILE A 126 0.15 -9.93 -21.54
N ASP A 127 1.04 -10.89 -21.32
CA ASP A 127 0.70 -12.14 -20.60
C ASP A 127 1.19 -12.12 -19.17
N GLU A 128 0.44 -12.76 -18.27
CA GLU A 128 0.56 -12.61 -16.82
C GLU A 128 0.57 -11.14 -16.38
N ALA A 129 -0.30 -10.34 -17.02
CA ALA A 129 -0.31 -8.88 -16.95
C ALA A 129 -0.27 -8.32 -15.51
N ALA A 130 -1.00 -8.94 -14.58
CA ALA A 130 -1.09 -8.47 -13.19
C ALA A 130 0.28 -8.45 -12.47
N PHE A 131 1.26 -9.24 -12.94
CA PHE A 131 2.59 -9.37 -12.33
C PHE A 131 3.65 -8.48 -12.98
N HIS A 132 3.26 -7.60 -13.90
CA HIS A 132 4.16 -6.61 -14.50
C HIS A 132 4.31 -5.40 -13.56
N SER A 133 5.56 -5.04 -13.19
CA SER A 133 5.84 -3.93 -12.27
C SER A 133 5.24 -2.58 -12.67
N ASP A 134 5.15 -2.32 -13.98
CA ASP A 134 4.68 -1.06 -14.55
C ASP A 134 3.50 -1.27 -15.51
N LEU A 135 2.56 -2.15 -15.17
CA LEU A 135 1.43 -2.51 -16.04
C LEU A 135 0.66 -1.28 -16.54
N ALA A 136 0.43 -0.28 -15.70
CA ALA A 136 -0.32 0.92 -16.07
C ALA A 136 0.33 1.70 -17.24
N GLU A 137 1.65 1.91 -17.19
CA GLU A 137 2.39 2.57 -18.28
C GLU A 137 2.53 1.66 -19.51
N LEU A 138 2.62 0.34 -19.30
CA LEU A 138 2.63 -0.64 -20.40
C LEU A 138 1.30 -0.63 -21.17
N LEU A 139 0.16 -0.64 -20.46
CA LEU A 139 -1.18 -0.53 -21.04
C LEU A 139 -1.34 0.77 -21.80
N LYS A 140 -0.91 1.89 -21.23
CA LYS A 140 -0.94 3.21 -21.89
C LYS A 140 -0.16 3.21 -23.20
N ALA A 141 1.01 2.57 -23.25
CA ALA A 141 1.80 2.42 -24.47
C ALA A 141 1.14 1.47 -25.48
N ALA A 142 0.62 0.32 -25.03
CA ALA A 142 -0.03 -0.68 -25.87
C ALA A 142 -1.31 -0.15 -26.53
N LEU A 143 -2.15 0.55 -25.76
CA LEU A 143 -3.42 1.10 -26.24
C LEU A 143 -3.26 2.13 -27.35
N ALA A 144 -2.09 2.77 -27.48
CA ALA A 144 -1.81 3.70 -28.57
C ALA A 144 -1.80 2.99 -29.95
N LEU A 145 -1.49 1.69 -30.00
CA LEU A 145 -1.46 0.92 -31.25
C LEU A 145 -2.87 0.68 -31.83
N LEU A 146 -3.91 0.78 -30.99
CA LEU A 146 -5.30 0.65 -31.42
C LEU A 146 -5.71 1.76 -32.41
N ILE A 147 -5.07 2.93 -32.33
CA ILE A 147 -5.37 4.10 -33.18
C ILE A 147 -5.22 3.76 -34.67
N TRP A 148 -4.25 2.89 -34.99
CA TRP A 148 -3.89 2.52 -36.36
C TRP A 148 -4.38 1.11 -36.73
N GLY A 149 -5.35 0.58 -35.98
CA GLY A 149 -5.98 -0.73 -36.26
C GLY A 149 -5.18 -1.94 -35.75
N GLY A 150 -4.32 -1.75 -34.76
CA GLY A 150 -3.71 -2.87 -34.02
C GLY A 150 -4.67 -3.47 -32.99
N GLU A 151 -4.27 -4.57 -32.37
CA GLU A 151 -5.00 -5.24 -31.30
C GLU A 151 -4.16 -5.33 -30.02
N VAL A 152 -4.80 -5.31 -28.86
CA VAL A 152 -4.17 -5.44 -27.54
C VAL A 152 -4.87 -6.56 -26.79
N HIS A 153 -4.10 -7.59 -26.44
CA HIS A 153 -4.54 -8.78 -25.73
C HIS A 153 -3.90 -8.79 -24.35
N VAL A 154 -4.71 -8.74 -23.30
CA VAL A 154 -4.22 -8.72 -21.91
C VAL A 154 -4.68 -10.00 -21.24
N ILE A 155 -3.77 -10.84 -20.74
CA ILE A 155 -4.09 -12.15 -20.17
C ILE A 155 -3.46 -12.24 -18.78
N SER A 156 -4.23 -12.61 -17.75
CA SER A 156 -3.67 -12.80 -16.41
C SER A 156 -4.63 -13.55 -15.47
N THR A 157 -4.06 -14.14 -14.42
CA THR A 157 -4.79 -14.32 -13.14
C THR A 157 -4.86 -13.00 -12.40
N HIS A 158 -5.71 -12.91 -11.37
CA HIS A 158 -5.74 -11.74 -10.49
C HIS A 158 -4.54 -11.70 -9.54
N ASP A 159 -4.24 -10.50 -9.06
CA ASP A 159 -3.23 -10.21 -8.02
C ASP A 159 -3.75 -9.05 -7.16
N GLY A 160 -4.88 -9.25 -6.50
CA GLY A 160 -5.52 -8.23 -5.67
C GLY A 160 -6.50 -7.31 -6.40
N THR A 161 -7.41 -6.69 -5.62
CA THR A 161 -8.42 -5.76 -6.14
C THR A 161 -7.87 -4.38 -6.53
N GLU A 162 -6.71 -3.99 -5.99
CA GLU A 162 -6.04 -2.70 -6.29
C GLU A 162 -5.07 -2.80 -7.49
N ASN A 163 -4.92 -3.97 -8.10
CA ASN A 163 -4.01 -4.14 -9.23
C ASN A 163 -4.60 -3.52 -10.51
N ALA A 164 -3.74 -2.90 -11.31
CA ALA A 164 -4.14 -2.26 -12.58
C ALA A 164 -4.84 -3.24 -13.56
N PHE A 165 -4.58 -4.55 -13.47
CA PHE A 165 -5.31 -5.56 -14.22
C PHE A 165 -6.78 -5.66 -13.78
N ASN A 166 -7.04 -5.69 -12.46
CA ASN A 166 -8.40 -5.70 -11.93
C ASN A 166 -9.13 -4.39 -12.23
N GLU A 167 -8.46 -3.24 -12.08
CA GLU A 167 -9.01 -1.93 -12.46
C GLU A 167 -9.44 -1.91 -13.93
N LEU A 168 -8.60 -2.44 -14.84
CA LEU A 168 -8.92 -2.56 -16.26
C LEU A 168 -10.20 -3.39 -16.50
N ILE A 169 -10.34 -4.52 -15.82
CA ILE A 169 -11.54 -5.38 -15.91
C ILE A 169 -12.77 -4.62 -15.43
N GLU A 170 -12.70 -3.97 -14.28
CA GLU A 170 -13.80 -3.20 -13.69
C GLU A 170 -14.20 -2.00 -14.55
N GLU A 171 -13.24 -1.30 -15.17
CA GLU A 171 -13.53 -0.24 -16.14
C GLU A 171 -14.31 -0.75 -17.36
N ILE A 172 -13.98 -1.95 -17.86
CA ILE A 172 -14.68 -2.55 -19.00
C ILE A 172 -16.08 -3.03 -18.57
N ARG A 173 -16.21 -3.71 -17.42
CA ARG A 173 -17.52 -4.13 -16.87
C ARG A 173 -18.44 -2.95 -16.63
N ALA A 174 -17.90 -1.83 -16.12
CA ALA A 174 -18.64 -0.60 -15.90
C ALA A 174 -18.94 0.19 -17.18
N GLY A 175 -18.46 -0.25 -18.35
CA GLY A 175 -18.63 0.45 -19.63
C GLY A 175 -17.85 1.75 -19.75
N LYS A 176 -16.95 2.06 -18.80
CA LYS A 176 -16.08 3.26 -18.83
C LYS A 176 -14.99 3.11 -19.89
N ARG A 177 -14.56 1.87 -20.15
CA ARG A 177 -13.59 1.53 -21.20
C ARG A 177 -14.20 0.54 -22.19
N LYS A 178 -13.95 0.75 -23.47
CA LYS A 178 -14.31 -0.21 -24.52
C LYS A 178 -13.30 -1.35 -24.54
N GLY A 179 -13.77 -2.58 -24.37
CA GLY A 179 -12.98 -3.80 -24.48
C GLY A 179 -13.89 -5.02 -24.42
N HIS A 180 -13.38 -6.18 -24.82
CA HIS A 180 -14.09 -7.44 -24.72
C HIS A 180 -13.49 -8.26 -23.56
N LEU A 181 -14.32 -8.68 -22.62
CA LEU A 181 -13.90 -9.52 -21.50
C LEU A 181 -14.15 -11.00 -21.82
N PHE A 182 -13.14 -11.81 -21.54
CA PHE A 182 -13.25 -13.25 -21.47
C PHE A 182 -12.90 -13.67 -20.05
N ARG A 183 -13.73 -14.55 -19.47
CA ARG A 183 -13.49 -15.14 -18.16
C ARG A 183 -13.51 -16.66 -18.25
N CYS A 184 -12.57 -17.33 -17.59
CA CYS A 184 -12.54 -18.78 -17.48
C CYS A 184 -11.92 -19.24 -16.16
N THR A 185 -12.74 -19.78 -15.26
CA THR A 185 -12.30 -20.40 -13.99
C THR A 185 -11.71 -21.78 -14.21
N PHE A 186 -11.07 -22.33 -13.18
CA PHE A 186 -10.56 -23.69 -13.19
C PHE A 186 -11.70 -24.70 -13.40
N SER A 187 -12.79 -24.55 -12.65
CA SER A 187 -13.98 -25.41 -12.77
C SER A 187 -14.61 -25.37 -14.17
N GLU A 188 -14.69 -24.19 -14.79
CA GLU A 188 -15.15 -24.04 -16.18
C GLU A 188 -14.19 -24.71 -17.17
N ALA A 189 -12.87 -24.57 -16.98
CA ALA A 189 -11.87 -25.22 -17.82
C ALA A 189 -11.93 -26.76 -17.70
N VAL A 190 -12.17 -27.29 -16.49
CA VAL A 190 -12.38 -28.71 -16.23
C VAL A 190 -13.63 -29.22 -16.93
N ALA A 191 -14.75 -28.50 -16.82
CA ALA A 191 -15.99 -28.84 -17.53
C ALA A 191 -15.82 -28.85 -19.05
N ASP A 192 -14.92 -28.02 -19.57
CA ASP A 192 -14.53 -27.97 -20.98
C ASP A 192 -13.49 -29.05 -21.39
N GLY A 193 -13.09 -29.96 -20.49
CA GLY A 193 -12.22 -31.11 -20.79
C GLY A 193 -10.74 -30.92 -20.46
N LEU A 194 -10.39 -30.01 -19.52
CA LEU A 194 -9.00 -29.84 -19.06
C LEU A 194 -8.42 -31.12 -18.46
N TYR A 195 -9.21 -31.86 -17.68
CA TYR A 195 -8.74 -33.09 -17.04
C TYR A 195 -8.40 -34.17 -18.08
N ASP A 196 -9.23 -34.35 -19.11
CA ASP A 196 -8.95 -35.28 -20.23
C ASP A 196 -7.60 -34.99 -20.87
N ARG A 197 -7.26 -33.70 -21.02
CA ARG A 197 -5.94 -33.28 -21.52
C ARG A 197 -4.81 -33.59 -20.57
N VAL A 198 -5.02 -33.44 -19.27
CA VAL A 198 -4.06 -33.86 -18.25
C VAL A 198 -3.83 -35.37 -18.32
N CYS A 199 -4.90 -36.18 -18.38
CA CYS A 199 -4.83 -37.63 -18.49
C CYS A 199 -4.08 -38.05 -19.76
N MET A 200 -4.41 -37.47 -20.91
CA MET A 200 -3.74 -37.72 -22.18
C MET A 200 -2.23 -37.40 -22.11
N ARG A 201 -1.87 -36.26 -21.51
CA ARG A 201 -0.45 -35.84 -21.38
C ARG A 201 0.33 -36.76 -20.44
N ARG A 202 -0.30 -37.26 -19.39
CA ARG A 202 0.30 -38.17 -18.40
C ARG A 202 0.28 -39.64 -18.85
N GLY A 203 -0.48 -39.98 -19.89
CA GLY A 203 -0.66 -41.36 -20.35
C GLY A 203 -1.49 -42.22 -19.39
N ILE A 204 -2.39 -41.61 -18.62
CA ILE A 204 -3.29 -42.30 -17.68
C ILE A 204 -4.72 -42.32 -18.25
N PRO A 205 -5.54 -43.34 -17.91
CA PRO A 205 -6.94 -43.37 -18.31
C PRO A 205 -7.74 -42.25 -17.63
N HIS A 206 -8.83 -41.82 -18.27
CA HIS A 206 -9.81 -40.93 -17.64
C HIS A 206 -10.79 -41.77 -16.82
N ILE A 207 -10.83 -41.53 -15.52
CA ILE A 207 -11.78 -42.11 -14.58
C ILE A 207 -12.53 -40.96 -13.91
N LYS A 208 -13.86 -40.94 -13.99
CA LYS A 208 -14.66 -39.77 -13.56
C LYS A 208 -14.56 -39.53 -12.06
N GLU A 209 -14.49 -40.60 -11.28
CA GLU A 209 -14.34 -40.54 -9.83
C GLU A 209 -12.98 -39.97 -9.40
N GLU A 210 -11.94 -40.11 -10.24
CA GLU A 210 -10.61 -39.53 -10.00
C GLU A 210 -10.51 -38.05 -10.39
N GLU A 211 -11.41 -37.59 -11.26
CA GLU A 211 -11.48 -36.18 -11.69
C GLU A 211 -11.86 -35.27 -10.52
N ASP A 212 -12.91 -35.63 -9.77
CA ASP A 212 -13.36 -34.83 -8.62
C ASP A 212 -12.30 -34.79 -7.52
N ALA A 213 -11.64 -35.93 -7.25
CA ALA A 213 -10.52 -35.99 -6.30
C ALA A 213 -9.35 -35.12 -6.76
N TRP A 214 -9.00 -35.17 -8.05
CA TRP A 214 -7.95 -34.33 -8.61
C TRP A 214 -8.30 -32.83 -8.53
N VAL A 215 -9.55 -32.45 -8.80
CA VAL A 215 -10.01 -31.07 -8.63
C VAL A 215 -9.84 -30.64 -7.18
N GLN A 216 -10.31 -31.44 -6.21
CA GLN A 216 -10.17 -31.13 -4.78
C GLN A 216 -8.71 -31.02 -4.34
N ASP A 217 -7.82 -31.89 -4.82
CA ASP A 217 -6.39 -31.82 -4.56
C ASP A 217 -5.80 -30.52 -5.11
N VAL A 218 -6.18 -30.11 -6.32
CA VAL A 218 -5.74 -28.84 -6.90
C VAL A 218 -6.18 -27.67 -6.03
N TYR A 219 -7.45 -27.58 -5.63
CA TYR A 219 -7.90 -26.54 -4.70
C TYR A 219 -7.14 -26.59 -3.37
N SER A 220 -6.87 -27.78 -2.85
CA SER A 220 -6.12 -27.98 -1.60
C SER A 220 -4.67 -27.53 -1.69
N PHE A 221 -4.01 -27.64 -2.84
CA PHE A 221 -2.64 -27.12 -3.03
C PHE A 221 -2.56 -25.60 -2.91
N TYR A 222 -3.63 -24.88 -3.29
CA TYR A 222 -3.67 -23.42 -3.22
C TYR A 222 -4.28 -22.89 -1.91
N GLY A 223 -5.07 -23.69 -1.19
CA GLY A 223 -5.66 -23.29 0.09
C GLY A 223 -6.45 -21.97 -0.03
N ASP A 224 -6.14 -21.01 0.85
CA ASP A 224 -6.80 -19.70 0.87
C ASP A 224 -6.62 -18.90 -0.44
N ALA A 225 -5.56 -19.16 -1.21
CA ALA A 225 -5.30 -18.48 -2.48
C ALA A 225 -6.11 -19.05 -3.66
N ALA A 226 -6.81 -20.18 -3.48
CA ALA A 226 -7.51 -20.86 -4.56
C ALA A 226 -8.56 -19.98 -5.25
N THR A 227 -9.25 -19.15 -4.47
CA THR A 227 -10.28 -18.23 -4.98
C THR A 227 -9.68 -17.21 -5.98
N GLU A 228 -8.46 -16.72 -5.71
CA GLU A 228 -7.75 -15.78 -6.57
C GLU A 228 -7.08 -16.45 -7.77
N GLU A 229 -6.39 -17.56 -7.52
CA GLU A 229 -5.57 -18.23 -8.52
C GLU A 229 -6.38 -19.11 -9.49
N LEU A 230 -7.52 -19.66 -9.03
CA LEU A 230 -8.32 -20.64 -9.78
C LEU A 230 -9.71 -20.12 -10.17
N ASP A 231 -10.35 -19.32 -9.33
CA ASP A 231 -11.76 -18.93 -9.54
C ASP A 231 -11.94 -17.54 -10.16
N CYS A 232 -10.85 -16.90 -10.57
CA CYS A 232 -10.91 -15.56 -11.18
C CYS A 232 -11.62 -14.54 -10.28
N VAL A 233 -11.41 -14.64 -8.97
CA VAL A 233 -11.94 -13.68 -8.01
C VAL A 233 -10.75 -12.95 -7.41
N PRO A 234 -10.52 -11.66 -7.72
CA PRO A 234 -9.39 -10.94 -7.15
C PRO A 234 -9.47 -11.05 -5.64
N SER A 235 -8.37 -11.45 -5.00
CA SER A 235 -8.35 -11.36 -3.55
C SER A 235 -8.57 -9.89 -3.22
N GLN A 236 -9.35 -9.62 -2.18
CA GLN A 236 -9.26 -8.33 -1.51
C GLN A 236 -7.90 -8.36 -0.80
N GLY A 237 -6.80 -8.32 -1.56
CA GLY A 237 -5.44 -8.61 -1.08
C GLY A 237 -5.21 -7.78 0.16
N GLY A 238 -5.23 -8.45 1.32
CA GLY A 238 -5.43 -7.83 2.64
C GLY A 238 -5.93 -6.39 2.56
N GLY A 239 -7.11 -6.15 1.97
CA GLY A 239 -7.54 -4.83 1.50
C GLY A 239 -7.31 -3.75 2.56
N ALA A 240 -7.10 -2.50 2.13
CA ALA A 240 -6.86 -1.39 3.05
C ALA A 240 -7.86 -1.51 4.20
N TYR A 241 -7.36 -1.68 5.42
CA TYR A 241 -8.19 -2.03 6.58
C TYR A 241 -9.31 -1.00 6.78
N LEU A 242 -9.03 0.22 6.33
CA LEU A 242 -9.91 1.37 6.23
C LEU A 242 -10.17 1.70 4.76
N SER A 243 -11.45 1.78 4.37
CA SER A 243 -11.83 2.19 3.01
C SER A 243 -11.53 3.67 2.78
N LEU A 244 -11.25 4.06 1.53
CA LEU A 244 -11.01 5.47 1.18
C LEU A 244 -12.21 6.35 1.54
N ALA A 245 -13.43 5.88 1.22
CA ALA A 245 -14.65 6.61 1.54
C ALA A 245 -14.83 6.87 3.05
N LEU A 246 -14.46 5.89 3.90
CA LEU A 246 -14.49 6.08 5.34
C LEU A 246 -13.51 7.17 5.78
N VAL A 247 -12.27 7.15 5.28
CA VAL A 247 -11.28 8.17 5.67
C VAL A 247 -11.70 9.55 5.14
N GLU A 248 -12.09 9.67 3.87
CA GLU A 248 -12.48 10.93 3.24
C GLU A 248 -13.65 11.60 3.96
N THR A 249 -14.66 10.83 4.39
CA THR A 249 -15.81 11.35 5.16
C THR A 249 -15.44 11.85 6.56
N ARG A 250 -14.24 11.54 7.06
CA ARG A 250 -13.70 12.07 8.33
C ARG A 250 -12.68 13.18 8.14
N THR A 251 -12.39 13.56 6.90
CA THR A 251 -11.44 14.64 6.61
C THR A 251 -12.04 16.04 6.78
N SER A 252 -11.20 17.02 7.05
CA SER A 252 -11.51 18.45 7.06
C SER A 252 -10.41 19.22 6.35
N ARG A 253 -10.82 20.20 5.52
CA ARG A 253 -9.91 21.14 4.85
C ARG A 253 -9.37 22.21 5.80
N ASP A 254 -10.00 22.38 6.95
CA ASP A 254 -9.64 23.38 7.94
C ASP A 254 -8.55 22.88 8.91
N THR A 255 -8.28 21.58 8.93
CA THR A 255 -7.25 20.99 9.79
C THR A 255 -5.87 21.07 9.11
N PRO A 256 -4.91 21.83 9.66
CA PRO A 256 -3.63 22.06 9.01
C PRO A 256 -2.65 20.88 9.21
N VAL A 257 -1.80 20.66 8.20
CA VAL A 257 -0.61 19.81 8.28
C VAL A 257 0.63 20.70 8.23
N LEU A 258 1.40 20.71 9.31
CA LEU A 258 2.67 21.43 9.41
C LEU A 258 3.81 20.50 9.05
N ARG A 259 4.69 20.91 8.14
CA ARG A 259 5.82 20.11 7.66
C ARG A 259 7.13 20.82 7.97
N LEU A 260 7.89 20.29 8.92
CA LEU A 260 9.23 20.77 9.26
C LEU A 260 10.27 19.85 8.64
N LYS A 261 11.15 20.42 7.81
CA LYS A 261 12.28 19.70 7.21
C LYS A 261 13.56 20.49 7.40
N TYR A 262 14.56 19.87 8.02
CA TYR A 262 15.91 20.43 8.08
C TYR A 262 16.80 19.85 6.96
N PRO A 263 17.73 20.64 6.40
CA PRO A 263 18.66 20.16 5.39
C PRO A 263 19.59 19.09 5.96
N GLN A 264 20.16 18.26 5.08
CA GLN A 264 21.14 17.25 5.47
C GLN A 264 22.36 17.94 6.13
N GLY A 265 22.85 17.38 7.24
CA GLY A 265 23.98 17.94 7.99
C GLY A 265 23.59 19.01 9.02
N TYR A 266 22.29 19.36 9.14
CA TYR A 266 21.83 20.33 10.14
C TYR A 266 22.20 19.96 11.57
N GLU A 267 22.28 18.66 11.91
CA GLU A 267 22.73 18.18 13.21
C GLU A 267 24.15 18.65 13.61
N THR A 268 24.98 19.05 12.65
CA THR A 268 26.34 19.55 12.90
C THR A 268 26.38 21.03 13.28
N ALA A 269 25.27 21.76 13.11
CA ALA A 269 25.18 23.16 13.52
C ALA A 269 25.30 23.31 15.05
N PRO A 270 25.89 24.41 15.55
CA PRO A 270 26.00 24.67 16.98
C PRO A 270 24.65 24.56 17.67
N GLU A 271 24.62 23.89 18.83
CA GLU A 271 23.37 23.54 19.50
C GLU A 271 22.48 24.75 19.79
N HIS A 272 23.08 25.86 20.24
CA HIS A 272 22.34 27.08 20.56
C HIS A 272 21.62 27.68 19.34
N ILE A 273 22.20 27.54 18.13
CA ILE A 273 21.56 27.94 16.87
C ILE A 273 20.37 27.02 16.60
N ARG A 274 20.58 25.70 16.69
CA ARG A 274 19.49 24.74 16.45
C ARG A 274 18.31 24.94 17.39
N LEU A 275 18.58 25.21 18.67
CA LEU A 275 17.55 25.50 19.67
C LEU A 275 16.80 26.79 19.35
N ALA A 276 17.51 27.85 18.96
CA ALA A 276 16.90 29.13 18.61
C ALA A 276 16.02 29.03 17.36
N GLU A 277 16.52 28.41 16.29
CA GLU A 277 15.79 28.25 15.03
C GLU A 277 14.54 27.37 15.20
N SER A 278 14.63 26.27 15.94
CA SER A 278 13.46 25.44 16.23
C SER A 278 12.44 26.17 17.12
N LEU A 279 12.89 27.00 18.05
CA LEU A 279 11.99 27.83 18.85
C LEU A 279 11.29 28.88 18.00
N GLU A 280 12.01 29.59 17.13
CA GLU A 280 11.43 30.56 16.21
C GLU A 280 10.38 29.92 15.31
N TRP A 281 10.67 28.72 14.79
CA TRP A 281 9.70 27.94 14.01
C TRP A 281 8.45 27.60 14.83
N CYS A 282 8.61 27.15 16.08
CA CYS A 282 7.49 26.89 16.99
C CYS A 282 6.64 28.14 17.23
N GLU A 283 7.27 29.29 17.50
CA GLU A 283 6.57 30.56 17.75
C GLU A 283 5.79 31.03 16.51
N ARG A 284 6.34 30.80 15.31
CA ARG A 284 5.72 31.19 14.04
C ARG A 284 4.58 30.27 13.62
N GLU A 285 4.80 28.96 13.62
CA GLU A 285 3.88 27.98 13.02
C GLU A 285 2.96 27.31 14.06
N LEU A 286 3.48 26.95 15.24
CA LEU A 286 2.73 26.20 16.25
C LEU A 286 1.95 27.09 17.21
N LEU A 287 2.55 28.19 17.68
CA LEU A 287 1.94 29.05 18.69
C LEU A 287 0.56 29.60 18.28
N PRO A 288 0.33 30.05 17.03
CA PRO A 288 -1.00 30.51 16.61
C PRO A 288 -2.06 29.41 16.76
N LEU A 289 -1.73 28.17 16.36
CA LEU A 289 -2.65 27.03 16.46
C LEU A 289 -2.91 26.63 17.91
N LEU A 290 -1.87 26.61 18.74
CA LEU A 290 -1.98 26.28 20.16
C LEU A 290 -2.81 27.32 20.92
N LYS A 291 -2.64 28.62 20.62
CA LYS A 291 -3.45 29.71 21.21
C LYS A 291 -4.90 29.69 20.77
N ALA A 292 -5.19 29.18 19.57
CA ALA A 292 -6.55 29.07 19.04
C ALA A 292 -7.34 27.89 19.63
N MET A 293 -6.69 26.98 20.37
CA MET A 293 -7.38 25.83 20.96
C MET A 293 -8.33 26.27 22.10
N PRO A 294 -9.53 25.68 22.19
CA PRO A 294 -10.40 25.89 23.35
C PRO A 294 -9.70 25.47 24.65
N THR A 295 -9.87 26.22 25.73
CA THR A 295 -9.20 25.93 27.02
C THR A 295 -9.97 24.94 27.90
N ASN A 296 -11.24 24.67 27.58
CA ASN A 296 -12.15 23.83 28.35
C ASN A 296 -12.33 22.42 27.77
N VAL A 297 -11.47 22.01 26.84
CA VAL A 297 -11.46 20.65 26.27
C VAL A 297 -10.32 19.84 26.87
N GLN A 298 -10.46 18.52 26.84
CA GLN A 298 -9.38 17.60 27.20
C GLN A 298 -8.53 17.32 25.98
N SER A 299 -7.22 17.22 26.17
CA SER A 299 -6.29 16.95 25.07
C SER A 299 -5.50 15.67 25.27
N PHE A 300 -5.24 15.03 24.14
CA PHE A 300 -4.48 13.79 24.01
C PHE A 300 -3.53 13.93 22.83
N TYR A 301 -2.50 13.08 22.75
CA TYR A 301 -1.71 12.98 21.53
C TYR A 301 -1.14 11.59 21.29
N GLY A 302 -0.81 11.33 20.03
CA GLY A 302 0.03 10.22 19.60
C GLY A 302 1.28 10.74 18.90
N MET A 303 2.39 10.04 19.07
CA MET A 303 3.65 10.37 18.40
C MET A 303 4.29 9.11 17.85
N ASP A 304 4.48 9.06 16.53
CA ASP A 304 5.33 8.09 15.86
C ASP A 304 6.70 8.72 15.63
N PHE A 305 7.77 8.08 16.10
CA PHE A 305 9.11 8.65 16.10
C PHE A 305 10.00 8.04 15.02
N ALA A 306 10.63 8.91 14.23
CA ALA A 306 11.69 8.58 13.30
C ALA A 306 12.85 9.60 13.34
N ARG A 307 13.98 9.21 12.74
CA ARG A 307 15.14 10.12 12.58
C ARG A 307 15.67 10.16 11.15
N SER A 308 15.82 9.00 10.54
CA SER A 308 16.49 8.80 9.25
C SER A 308 15.58 7.99 8.34
N GLY A 309 15.36 8.46 7.11
CA GLY A 309 14.44 7.85 6.15
C GLY A 309 12.99 8.27 6.38
N ASP A 310 12.46 7.90 7.55
CA ASP A 310 11.03 7.99 7.87
C ASP A 310 10.66 9.33 8.52
N LEU A 311 9.36 9.62 8.64
CA LEU A 311 8.84 10.85 9.24
C LEU A 311 8.53 10.66 10.72
N SER A 312 8.95 11.60 11.57
CA SER A 312 8.31 11.71 12.88
C SER A 312 6.99 12.44 12.74
N VAL A 313 5.92 11.91 13.34
CA VAL A 313 4.59 12.54 13.29
C VAL A 313 4.03 12.73 14.68
N PHE A 314 3.59 13.96 14.97
CA PHE A 314 2.89 14.31 16.21
C PHE A 314 1.42 14.66 15.91
N TRP A 315 0.49 14.00 16.61
CA TRP A 315 -0.95 14.07 16.33
C TRP A 315 -1.77 14.41 17.60
N PRO A 316 -2.11 15.69 17.83
CA PRO A 316 -2.99 16.10 18.93
C PRO A 316 -4.48 15.89 18.62
N LEU A 317 -5.20 15.31 19.58
CA LEU A 317 -6.64 15.17 19.60
C LEU A 317 -7.26 16.00 20.74
N LEU A 318 -8.37 16.66 20.45
CA LEU A 318 -9.18 17.40 21.43
C LEU A 318 -10.53 16.72 21.59
N LYS A 319 -10.86 16.33 22.83
CA LYS A 319 -12.16 15.74 23.16
C LYS A 319 -13.14 16.84 23.56
N GLU A 320 -14.21 16.94 22.80
CA GLU A 320 -15.23 17.98 22.95
C GLU A 320 -16.37 17.51 23.88
N GLN A 321 -17.28 18.43 24.21
CA GLN A 321 -18.42 18.17 25.11
C GLN A 321 -19.36 17.06 24.59
N ASN A 322 -19.46 16.92 23.27
CA ASN A 322 -20.23 15.85 22.60
C ASN A 322 -19.48 14.50 22.57
N LEU A 323 -18.36 14.39 23.31
CA LEU A 323 -17.49 13.22 23.41
C LEU A 323 -16.73 12.84 22.13
N ARG A 324 -16.93 13.58 21.03
CA ARG A 324 -16.15 13.41 19.80
C ARG A 324 -14.76 13.98 19.98
N LYS A 325 -13.82 13.41 19.24
CA LYS A 325 -12.40 13.75 19.23
C LYS A 325 -12.07 14.34 17.87
N ARG A 326 -11.64 15.60 17.84
CA ARG A 326 -11.17 16.23 16.61
C ARG A 326 -9.67 16.32 16.59
N THR A 327 -9.09 16.16 15.40
CA THR A 327 -7.69 16.51 15.18
C THR A 327 -7.53 18.03 15.23
N ALA A 328 -6.53 18.52 15.96
CA ALA A 328 -6.28 19.95 16.03
C ALA A 328 -5.36 20.43 14.89
N PHE A 329 -4.29 19.68 14.64
CA PHE A 329 -3.36 19.82 13.51
C PHE A 329 -2.56 18.52 13.41
N VAL A 330 -1.73 18.36 12.38
CA VAL A 330 -0.73 17.29 12.30
C VAL A 330 0.65 17.91 12.06
N LEU A 331 1.67 17.45 12.78
CA LEU A 331 3.05 17.89 12.59
C LEU A 331 3.89 16.74 12.04
N GLU A 332 4.43 16.91 10.82
CA GLU A 332 5.39 16.00 10.19
C GLU A 332 6.80 16.60 10.28
N MET A 333 7.75 15.84 10.81
CA MET A 333 9.13 16.24 11.02
C MET A 333 10.05 15.31 10.21
N ARG A 334 10.71 15.88 9.18
CA ARG A 334 11.69 15.17 8.34
C ARG A 334 13.10 15.63 8.66
N ASN A 335 13.98 14.66 8.94
CA ASN A 335 15.39 14.91 9.23
C ASN A 335 15.61 15.89 10.42
N VAL A 336 14.68 15.92 11.38
CA VAL A 336 14.81 16.77 12.57
C VAL A 336 15.67 16.04 13.62
N PRO A 337 16.73 16.67 14.17
CA PRO A 337 17.57 16.02 15.18
C PRO A 337 16.80 15.72 16.48
N PHE A 338 17.21 14.66 17.18
CA PHE A 338 16.55 14.17 18.42
C PHE A 338 16.20 15.28 19.41
N LYS A 339 17.18 16.13 19.72
CA LYS A 339 17.01 17.23 20.69
C LYS A 339 16.01 18.29 20.25
N GLN A 340 15.91 18.55 18.94
CA GLN A 340 14.92 19.48 18.40
C GLN A 340 13.52 18.85 18.38
N GLN A 341 13.41 17.55 18.11
CA GLN A 341 12.12 16.85 18.24
C GLN A 341 11.61 16.87 19.69
N GLU A 342 12.47 16.61 20.67
CA GLU A 342 12.15 16.75 22.10
C GLU A 342 11.73 18.17 22.45
N GLN A 343 12.50 19.17 22.01
CA GLN A 343 12.19 20.59 22.22
C GLN A 343 10.79 20.94 21.68
N ILE A 344 10.48 20.52 20.45
CA ILE A 344 9.19 20.81 19.79
C ILE A 344 8.05 20.07 20.49
N LEU A 345 8.24 18.79 20.84
CA LEU A 345 7.28 18.02 21.63
C LEU A 345 6.95 18.74 22.94
N PHE A 346 7.98 19.13 23.70
CA PHE A 346 7.79 19.78 25.01
C PHE A 346 7.16 21.16 24.85
N TYR A 347 7.49 21.87 23.77
CA TYR A 347 6.85 23.15 23.44
C TYR A 347 5.35 22.98 23.26
N ILE A 348 4.92 21.96 22.52
CA ILE A 348 3.51 21.68 22.23
C ILE A 348 2.78 21.21 23.49
N VAL A 349 3.27 20.15 24.15
CA VAL A 349 2.55 19.48 25.25
C VAL A 349 2.33 20.42 26.44
N ARG A 350 3.28 21.30 26.75
CA ARG A 350 3.12 22.32 27.81
C ARG A 350 2.01 23.34 27.53
N ARG A 351 1.52 23.42 26.30
CA ARG A 351 0.51 24.38 25.84
C ARG A 351 -0.81 23.71 25.45
N LEU A 352 -0.91 22.38 25.53
CA LEU A 352 -2.15 21.68 25.25
C LEU A 352 -3.17 21.89 26.38
N PRO A 353 -4.45 22.16 26.07
CA PRO A 353 -5.48 22.42 27.07
C PRO A 353 -5.83 21.14 27.84
N ASN A 354 -5.82 21.19 29.17
CA ASN A 354 -6.12 20.07 30.06
C ASN A 354 -5.52 18.74 29.57
N PHE A 355 -4.22 18.74 29.28
CA PHE A 355 -3.52 17.56 28.78
C PHE A 355 -3.70 16.37 29.72
N LEU A 356 -4.16 15.23 29.21
CA LEU A 356 -4.40 14.04 30.02
C LEU A 356 -3.40 12.92 29.73
N LYS A 357 -3.35 12.44 28.49
CA LYS A 357 -2.52 11.29 28.09
C LYS A 357 -1.84 11.51 26.73
N GLY A 358 -0.60 11.05 26.62
CA GLY A 358 0.15 10.95 25.36
C GLY A 358 0.62 9.51 25.14
N ALA A 359 0.72 9.07 23.89
CA ALA A 359 1.30 7.77 23.56
C ALA A 359 2.41 7.92 22.51
N HIS A 360 3.53 7.24 22.72
CA HIS A 360 4.67 7.25 21.81
C HIS A 360 4.98 5.85 21.29
N ASP A 361 5.37 5.72 20.02
CA ASP A 361 6.09 4.53 19.59
C ASP A 361 7.46 4.48 20.29
N ALA A 362 7.59 3.56 21.23
CA ALA A 362 8.80 3.34 22.01
C ALA A 362 9.72 2.29 21.37
N ARG A 363 9.54 1.93 20.09
CA ARG A 363 10.45 1.05 19.38
C ARG A 363 11.76 1.73 19.00
N GLY A 364 12.86 1.00 19.18
CA GLY A 364 14.20 1.44 18.77
C GLY A 364 14.55 2.82 19.34
N ASN A 365 14.80 3.78 18.45
CA ASN A 365 15.21 5.13 18.84
C ASN A 365 14.09 5.95 19.50
N GLY A 366 12.81 5.57 19.31
CA GLY A 366 11.67 6.28 19.91
C GLY A 366 11.61 6.15 21.43
N GLN A 367 12.20 5.09 21.99
CA GLN A 367 12.23 4.84 23.43
C GLN A 367 12.80 6.01 24.23
N GLN A 368 13.86 6.64 23.74
CA GLN A 368 14.51 7.75 24.43
C GLN A 368 13.57 8.94 24.61
N ILE A 369 12.87 9.37 23.55
CA ILE A 369 11.96 10.52 23.63
C ILE A 369 10.70 10.18 24.42
N ALA A 370 10.22 8.94 24.32
CA ALA A 370 9.10 8.46 25.12
C ALA A 370 9.44 8.51 26.63
N GLU A 371 10.64 8.08 27.02
CA GLU A 371 11.14 8.17 28.40
C GLU A 371 11.30 9.63 28.85
N SER A 372 11.95 10.48 28.05
CA SER A 372 12.11 11.90 28.38
C SER A 372 10.77 12.61 28.57
N ALA A 373 9.78 12.30 27.73
CA ALA A 373 8.42 12.82 27.88
C ALA A 373 7.74 12.31 29.16
N ALA A 374 7.91 11.03 29.51
CA ALA A 374 7.37 10.46 30.75
C ALA A 374 8.00 11.09 32.00
N VAL A 375 9.28 11.41 31.97
CA VAL A 375 9.97 12.13 33.04
C VAL A 375 9.41 13.55 33.20
N GLU A 376 9.22 14.28 32.10
CA GLU A 376 8.74 15.67 32.13
C GLU A 376 7.24 15.77 32.50
N PHE A 377 6.39 14.92 31.92
CA PHE A 377 4.93 15.05 32.01
C PHE A 377 4.26 14.04 32.96
N GLY A 378 5.00 13.05 33.43
CA GLY A 378 4.57 12.00 34.36
C GLY A 378 4.39 10.64 33.69
N PHE A 379 4.92 9.59 34.33
CA PHE A 379 4.81 8.19 33.86
C PHE A 379 3.36 7.70 33.75
N ASN A 380 2.44 8.21 34.59
CA ASN A 380 1.02 7.88 34.47
C ASN A 380 0.33 8.60 33.30
N ARG A 381 0.98 9.58 32.66
CA ARG A 381 0.41 10.38 31.55
C ARG A 381 1.00 10.02 30.19
N ILE A 382 2.19 9.40 30.16
CA ILE A 382 2.87 9.05 28.92
C ILE A 382 2.96 7.53 28.78
N GLU A 383 2.24 6.99 27.80
CA GLU A 383 2.31 5.59 27.40
C GLU A 383 3.50 5.36 26.46
N GLN A 384 4.42 4.50 26.87
CA GLN A 384 5.56 4.07 26.05
C GLN A 384 5.18 2.77 25.33
N VAL A 385 4.64 2.90 24.12
CA VAL A 385 3.98 1.80 23.42
C VAL A 385 4.97 0.99 22.60
N MET A 386 4.94 -0.34 22.78
CA MET A 386 5.61 -1.28 21.88
C MET A 386 4.61 -1.78 20.84
N LEU A 387 4.75 -1.35 19.57
CA LEU A 387 3.81 -1.63 18.46
C LEU A 387 3.80 -3.09 17.95
N THR A 388 3.77 -4.06 18.86
CA THR A 388 3.74 -5.50 18.55
C THR A 388 2.48 -5.91 17.77
N GLU A 389 2.51 -7.08 17.13
CA GLU A 389 1.32 -7.65 16.48
C GLU A 389 0.13 -7.76 17.45
N GLY A 390 0.39 -8.13 18.71
CA GLY A 390 -0.65 -8.16 19.75
C GLY A 390 -1.23 -6.77 20.02
N TRP A 391 -0.39 -5.74 20.11
CA TRP A 391 -0.88 -4.37 20.32
C TRP A 391 -1.78 -3.90 19.16
N TYR A 392 -1.39 -4.18 17.92
CA TYR A 392 -2.21 -3.86 16.74
C TYR A 392 -3.54 -4.60 16.75
N ARG A 393 -3.53 -5.90 17.07
CA ARG A 393 -4.76 -6.71 17.17
C ARG A 393 -5.76 -6.11 18.16
N ASP A 394 -5.27 -5.59 19.28
CA ASP A 394 -6.12 -5.09 20.35
C ASP A 394 -6.59 -3.64 20.11
N ASN A 395 -5.84 -2.85 19.30
CA ASN A 395 -6.09 -1.41 19.14
C ASN A 395 -6.64 -0.98 17.78
N MET A 396 -6.46 -1.77 16.73
CA MET A 396 -7.02 -1.42 15.41
C MET A 396 -8.54 -1.55 15.33
N PRO A 397 -9.20 -2.57 15.91
CA PRO A 397 -10.67 -2.64 15.93
C PRO A 397 -11.35 -1.42 16.58
N PRO A 398 -10.99 -0.97 17.80
CA PRO A 398 -11.61 0.22 18.39
C PRO A 398 -11.28 1.50 17.61
N PHE A 399 -10.09 1.59 17.01
CA PHE A 399 -9.74 2.72 16.14
C PHE A 399 -10.62 2.80 14.89
N LYS A 400 -10.85 1.66 14.21
CA LYS A 400 -11.76 1.58 13.07
C LYS A 400 -13.18 1.95 13.46
N ALA A 401 -13.68 1.43 14.59
CA ALA A 401 -14.99 1.79 15.12
C ALA A 401 -15.08 3.31 15.38
N ALA A 402 -14.04 3.94 15.92
CA ALA A 402 -14.05 5.38 16.17
C ALA A 402 -14.24 6.21 14.88
N LEU A 403 -13.68 5.74 13.76
CA LEU A 403 -13.90 6.33 12.44
C LEU A 403 -15.31 5.99 11.90
N GLU A 404 -15.75 4.74 12.00
CA GLU A 404 -17.08 4.32 11.51
C GLU A 404 -18.22 5.08 12.24
N ASP A 405 -18.09 5.23 13.55
CA ASP A 405 -19.08 5.86 14.44
C ASP A 405 -19.00 7.40 14.49
N ASP A 406 -18.10 8.02 13.71
CA ASP A 406 -17.90 9.48 13.68
C ASP A 406 -17.47 10.09 15.03
N THR A 407 -16.87 9.28 15.91
CA THR A 407 -16.33 9.75 17.20
C THR A 407 -14.93 10.32 17.06
N LEU A 408 -14.22 9.99 15.98
CA LEU A 408 -12.93 10.57 15.59
C LEU A 408 -13.07 11.26 14.22
N TYR A 409 -12.77 12.55 14.15
CA TYR A 409 -13.02 13.36 12.95
C TYR A 409 -12.02 14.51 12.76
N ALA A 410 -12.24 15.30 11.71
CA ALA A 410 -11.42 16.43 11.29
C ALA A 410 -9.98 16.03 10.96
N ILE A 411 -9.78 14.82 10.42
CA ILE A 411 -8.49 14.39 9.87
C ILE A 411 -8.09 15.36 8.75
N PRO A 412 -6.82 15.78 8.58
CA PRO A 412 -6.48 16.69 7.49
C PRO A 412 -6.89 16.11 6.12
N ALA A 413 -7.53 16.93 5.29
CA ALA A 413 -7.83 16.60 3.88
C ALA A 413 -6.56 16.73 3.02
N ASP A 414 -5.55 15.93 3.36
CA ASP A 414 -4.22 15.90 2.74
C ASP A 414 -4.00 14.51 2.13
N LYS A 415 -3.53 14.48 0.88
CA LYS A 415 -3.33 13.25 0.11
C LYS A 415 -2.37 12.29 0.81
N ASP A 416 -1.29 12.81 1.35
CA ASP A 416 -0.23 11.99 1.93
C ASP A 416 -0.66 11.42 3.27
N VAL A 417 -1.30 12.23 4.12
CA VAL A 417 -1.86 11.78 5.41
C VAL A 417 -2.95 10.72 5.19
N THR A 418 -3.83 10.94 4.20
CA THR A 418 -4.87 9.96 3.83
C THR A 418 -4.25 8.66 3.31
N GLY A 419 -3.18 8.76 2.51
CA GLY A 419 -2.41 7.60 2.05
C GLY A 419 -1.82 6.79 3.19
N ASP A 420 -1.20 7.46 4.17
CA ASP A 420 -0.62 6.81 5.35
C ASP A 420 -1.67 6.09 6.22
N ILE A 421 -2.83 6.70 6.42
CA ILE A 421 -3.94 6.05 7.18
C ILE A 421 -4.48 4.83 6.41
N ARG A 422 -4.45 4.85 5.08
CA ARG A 422 -4.86 3.70 4.25
C ARG A 422 -3.78 2.63 4.09
N ALA A 423 -2.57 2.87 4.59
CA ALA A 423 -1.47 1.92 4.49
C ALA A 423 -1.67 0.67 5.39
N PHE A 424 -2.58 0.72 6.37
CA PHE A 424 -2.93 -0.45 7.19
C PHE A 424 -3.58 -1.54 6.34
N ARG A 425 -3.05 -2.76 6.42
CA ARG A 425 -3.53 -3.96 5.73
C ARG A 425 -3.75 -5.07 6.74
N VAL A 426 -4.65 -6.01 6.44
CA VAL A 426 -4.80 -7.21 7.27
C VAL A 426 -3.69 -8.19 6.92
N VAL A 427 -2.74 -8.36 7.84
CA VAL A 427 -1.61 -9.29 7.70
C VAL A 427 -1.73 -10.35 8.79
N LYS A 428 -1.89 -11.63 8.39
CA LYS A 428 -2.12 -12.75 9.32
C LYS A 428 -3.30 -12.51 10.29
N GLY A 429 -4.39 -11.91 9.79
CA GLY A 429 -5.59 -11.60 10.59
C GLY A 429 -5.49 -10.36 11.47
N VAL A 430 -4.37 -9.64 11.47
CA VAL A 430 -4.17 -8.41 12.25
C VAL A 430 -3.96 -7.22 11.33
N ALA A 431 -4.73 -6.14 11.54
CA ALA A 431 -4.52 -4.90 10.81
C ALA A 431 -3.22 -4.23 11.25
N ARG A 432 -2.26 -4.05 10.34
CA ARG A 432 -1.00 -3.36 10.59
C ARG A 432 -0.40 -2.86 9.28
N ILE A 433 0.62 -2.01 9.36
CA ILE A 433 1.40 -1.64 8.18
C ILE A 433 2.26 -2.85 7.78
N PRO A 434 2.21 -3.32 6.51
CA PRO A 434 3.07 -4.39 6.03
C PRO A 434 4.56 -4.07 6.19
N GLU A 435 5.38 -5.06 6.56
CA GLU A 435 6.84 -4.89 6.65
C GLU A 435 7.50 -4.71 5.27
N GLN A 436 6.84 -5.19 4.20
CA GLN A 436 7.34 -5.05 2.84
C GLN A 436 7.14 -3.62 2.35
N ARG A 437 8.26 -2.98 2.04
CA ARG A 437 8.33 -1.63 1.50
C ARG A 437 7.67 -1.61 0.11
N THR A 438 6.63 -0.81 -0.06
CA THR A 438 6.23 -0.35 -1.39
C THR A 438 7.38 0.49 -1.96
N THR A 439 8.10 -0.09 -2.91
CA THR A 439 9.21 0.58 -3.60
C THR A 439 8.66 1.57 -4.62
N GLU A 440 8.25 2.75 -4.17
CA GLU A 440 8.11 3.89 -5.07
C GLU A 440 9.51 4.46 -5.37
N LYS A 441 9.89 4.46 -6.65
CA LYS A 441 11.09 5.15 -7.15
C LYS A 441 10.72 6.60 -7.44
N GLY A 442 11.25 7.52 -6.63
CA GLY A 442 11.20 8.96 -6.88
C GLY A 442 10.22 9.71 -5.99
N GLY A 443 10.63 9.96 -4.75
CA GLY A 443 9.89 10.74 -3.75
C GLY A 443 10.48 10.52 -2.35
N ASP A 444 10.32 11.50 -1.45
CA ASP A 444 10.58 11.35 -0.02
C ASP A 444 9.63 10.26 0.51
N LYS A 445 10.10 9.01 0.62
CA LYS A 445 9.30 7.82 0.96
C LYS A 445 8.51 8.02 2.26
N ARG A 446 7.27 7.56 2.27
CA ARG A 446 6.35 7.59 3.42
C ARG A 446 6.02 6.16 3.84
N HIS A 447 6.00 5.90 5.14
CA HIS A 447 5.91 4.56 5.71
C HIS A 447 4.60 4.28 6.44
N GLY A 448 3.60 5.15 6.28
CA GLY A 448 2.38 5.10 7.08
C GLY A 448 2.51 5.76 8.46
N ASP A 449 3.56 6.56 8.67
CA ASP A 449 3.94 7.17 9.95
C ASP A 449 2.78 8.00 10.54
N ALA A 450 2.07 8.75 9.69
CA ALA A 450 0.93 9.55 10.14
C ALA A 450 -0.26 8.69 10.58
N GLY A 451 -0.44 7.51 9.95
CA GLY A 451 -1.43 6.52 10.36
C GLY A 451 -1.14 5.96 11.74
N VAL A 452 0.11 5.59 12.02
CA VAL A 452 0.54 5.09 13.34
C VAL A 452 0.34 6.15 14.43
N ALA A 453 0.78 7.38 14.18
CA ALA A 453 0.62 8.48 15.13
C ALA A 453 -0.85 8.73 15.47
N LEU A 454 -1.76 8.63 14.51
CA LEU A 454 -3.20 8.76 14.76
C LEU A 454 -3.76 7.61 15.60
N VAL A 455 -3.37 6.36 15.32
CA VAL A 455 -3.81 5.19 16.11
C VAL A 455 -3.31 5.31 17.55
N LEU A 456 -2.07 5.76 17.75
CA LEU A 456 -1.51 6.06 19.07
C LEU A 456 -2.30 7.16 19.80
N ALA A 457 -2.72 8.20 19.09
CA ALA A 457 -3.52 9.29 19.65
C ALA A 457 -4.92 8.81 20.09
N ASP A 458 -5.56 7.98 19.26
CA ASP A 458 -6.83 7.34 19.62
C ASP A 458 -6.65 6.42 20.83
N PHE A 459 -5.60 5.60 20.85
CA PHE A 459 -5.26 4.74 21.98
C PHE A 459 -5.10 5.53 23.27
N ALA A 460 -4.30 6.61 23.27
CA ALA A 460 -4.12 7.50 24.42
C ALA A 460 -5.44 8.07 24.94
N SER A 461 -6.36 8.41 24.03
CA SER A 461 -7.68 8.96 24.38
C SER A 461 -8.64 7.97 25.07
N ARG A 462 -8.35 6.67 24.96
CA ARG A 462 -9.13 5.58 25.55
C ARG A 462 -8.56 5.07 26.87
N GLN A 463 -7.37 5.52 27.27
CA GLN A 463 -6.74 5.06 28.51
C GLN A 463 -7.39 5.68 29.74
N GLU A 464 -7.34 4.95 30.85
CA GLU A 464 -7.76 5.48 32.15
C GLU A 464 -6.87 6.65 32.57
N VAL A 465 -7.52 7.70 33.07
CA VAL A 465 -6.87 8.91 33.54
C VAL A 465 -7.11 9.03 35.04
N GLU A 466 -6.05 8.97 35.82
CA GLU A 466 -6.10 9.33 37.23
C GLU A 466 -6.10 10.86 37.36
N ILE A 467 -7.24 11.42 37.75
CA ILE A 467 -7.37 12.86 38.01
C ILE A 467 -7.19 13.08 39.51
N PHE A 468 -6.08 13.71 39.90
CA PHE A 468 -5.90 14.19 41.27
C PHE A 468 -6.56 15.56 41.40
N GLU A 469 -7.74 15.63 42.02
CA GLU A 469 -8.36 16.90 42.37
C GLU A 469 -7.59 17.57 43.53
N SER A 470 -7.05 18.75 43.28
CA SER A 470 -6.56 19.61 44.35
C SER A 470 -7.71 20.48 44.86
N HIS A 471 -8.27 20.14 46.02
CA HIS A 471 -9.17 21.06 46.71
C HIS A 471 -8.34 22.14 47.41
N ARG A 472 -8.53 23.39 46.99
CA ARG A 472 -8.00 24.53 47.74
C ARG A 472 -8.76 24.61 49.05
N VAL A 473 -8.10 24.25 50.15
CA VAL A 473 -8.66 24.45 51.49
C VAL A 473 -8.95 25.95 51.64
N GLN A 474 -10.21 26.33 51.80
CA GLN A 474 -10.53 27.69 52.24
C GLN A 474 -9.84 27.87 53.59
N GLN A 475 -9.09 28.96 53.75
CA GLN A 475 -8.60 29.36 55.06
C GLN A 475 -9.84 29.55 55.94
N SER A 476 -10.14 28.55 56.78
CA SER A 476 -11.19 28.69 57.78
C SER A 476 -10.78 29.82 58.72
N ALA A 477 -11.75 30.66 59.08
CA ALA A 477 -11.58 31.78 59.99
C ALA A 477 -10.73 31.37 61.20
N ALA A 478 -9.78 32.24 61.54
CA ALA A 478 -8.82 32.14 62.63
C ALA A 478 -9.25 31.14 63.73
N HIS A 479 -8.64 29.95 63.73
CA HIS A 479 -8.58 29.18 64.96
C HIS A 479 -7.65 29.92 65.91
N ASP A 480 -8.24 30.61 66.88
CA ASP A 480 -7.57 31.20 68.02
C ASP A 480 -7.06 30.05 68.92
N ARG A 481 -6.04 29.33 68.45
CA ARG A 481 -5.26 28.44 69.30
C ARG A 481 -4.09 29.26 69.82
N GLN A 482 -4.13 29.55 71.12
CA GLN A 482 -2.96 30.02 71.86
C GLN A 482 -1.79 29.06 71.59
N VAL A 483 -0.84 29.51 70.79
CA VAL A 483 0.45 28.86 70.64
C VAL A 483 1.21 29.11 71.93
N VAL A 484 1.14 28.15 72.87
CA VAL A 484 2.06 28.12 74.01
C VAL A 484 3.44 27.80 73.43
N ARG A 485 4.34 28.80 73.40
CA ARG A 485 5.75 28.59 73.09
C ARG A 485 6.36 27.66 74.14
N GLY A 486 6.42 26.36 73.84
CA GLY A 486 7.28 25.41 74.52
C GLY A 486 8.75 25.77 74.29
N ALA A 487 9.53 25.78 75.36
CA ALA A 487 10.89 26.28 75.42
C ALA A 487 11.82 25.69 74.34
N GLY A 488 12.57 26.58 73.68
CA GLY A 488 13.51 26.23 72.63
C GLY A 488 14.63 25.33 73.12
N TRP A 489 14.88 24.26 72.36
CA TRP A 489 16.07 23.44 72.48
C TRP A 489 17.24 24.19 71.86
N ARG A 490 17.87 25.11 72.63
CA ARG A 490 19.23 25.67 72.48
C ARG A 490 19.40 27.00 73.25
N SER A 491 19.17 26.99 74.56
CA SER A 491 19.83 27.98 75.43
C SER A 491 19.95 27.44 76.84
N LYS A 492 21.17 27.05 77.23
CA LYS A 492 21.99 27.81 78.17
C LYS A 492 23.23 27.00 78.52
N GLU A 493 24.37 27.59 78.22
CA GLU A 493 25.62 27.33 78.92
C GLU A 493 25.41 27.55 80.43
N GLY A 494 25.94 26.62 81.22
CA GLY A 494 26.89 27.00 82.25
C GLY A 494 26.40 27.15 83.71
N ILE A 495 26.85 26.17 84.51
CA ILE A 495 27.52 26.29 85.82
C ILE A 495 26.86 27.15 86.91
N TRP A 496 26.28 26.48 87.92
CA TRP A 496 26.72 26.36 89.33
C TRP A 496 25.54 25.93 90.20
#